data_AF-I0WWE1-F1
#
_entry.id   AF-I0WWE1-F1
#
_cell.length_a   1.000
_cell.length_b   1.000
_cell.length_c   1.000
_cell.angle_alpha   90.00
_cell.angle_beta   90.00
_cell.angle_gamma   90.00
#
_symmetry.space_group_name_H-M   'P 1'
#
loop_
_entity.id
_entity.type
_entity.pdbx_description
1 polymer ?
#
loop_
_entity_poly.entity_id
_entity_poly.type
_entity_poly.pdbx_seq_one_letter_code
_entity_poly.pdbx_strand_id
1 'polypeptide(L)'
;MYPDNGQNWGQAYPGHRQAPAQHQWSGGTGWNPPVPLPGLMPHDRPARHSWEIPLLVAAIVLTVVAYVAAIAALFLGVVSTWVLIVLIAPILIAVGRGQLYGSQQVNGIKMTPTQFPDGYRMVAEAAARFGMTEPPDAYVVLGNGRINAFASGHGFRRFVVVYSDLFEIGGEAREPDALAFIIGHEVGHIAAGHASYWRQLGQFAANYIPVVGSALFRSMEYTADNHGYCVRPQGARGAMGVLGAGKYLVSNVGFDELADRATTERGFFPWFVNLLSGHPVLTWRAAALRNRTRHGHLFVKPGQIYRDPQLLRYAADPAGPVTR
;
A
#
# COMPACT_ATOMS: atom_id res chain seq x y z
N MET A 1 37.43 19.85 22.56
CA MET A 1 38.84 20.23 22.81
C MET A 1 39.53 19.05 23.47
N TYR A 2 40.73 18.71 23.00
CA TYR A 2 41.58 17.52 23.30
C TYR A 2 41.30 16.23 22.48
N PRO A 3 42.35 15.46 22.11
CA PRO A 3 43.09 15.72 20.87
C PRO A 3 43.28 14.46 19.99
N ASP A 4 43.83 14.73 18.80
CA ASP A 4 44.41 13.78 17.84
C ASP A 4 45.66 13.09 18.43
N ASN A 5 45.86 11.81 18.09
CA ASN A 5 47.12 11.08 18.20
C ASN A 5 47.06 9.89 17.23
N GLY A 6 47.59 10.10 16.03
CA GLY A 6 47.67 9.09 14.98
C GLY A 6 48.59 7.93 15.34
N GLN A 7 48.30 6.77 14.73
CA GLN A 7 49.32 5.78 14.39
C GLN A 7 48.87 5.04 13.12
N ASN A 8 49.72 5.16 12.12
CA ASN A 8 49.59 4.62 10.77
C ASN A 8 50.17 3.20 10.76
N TRP A 9 49.37 2.19 10.43
CA TRP A 9 49.87 0.87 10.05
C TRP A 9 49.13 0.41 8.81
N GLY A 10 49.87 0.37 7.70
CA GLY A 10 49.41 -0.24 6.46
C GLY A 10 49.17 -1.73 6.65
N GLN A 11 47.96 -2.16 6.31
CA GLN A 11 47.69 -3.53 5.93
C GLN A 11 46.87 -3.54 4.65
N ALA A 12 47.37 -4.33 3.70
CA ALA A 12 46.78 -4.54 2.39
C ALA A 12 45.39 -5.19 2.52
N TYR A 13 44.37 -4.51 2.01
CA TYR A 13 43.06 -5.12 1.81
C TYR A 13 43.10 -6.04 0.57
N PRO A 14 42.64 -7.29 0.67
CA PRO A 14 42.51 -8.15 -0.50
C PRO A 14 41.37 -7.66 -1.41
N GLY A 15 41.73 -7.46 -2.68
CA GLY A 15 40.92 -7.28 -3.89
C GLY A 15 39.42 -7.02 -3.73
N HIS A 16 39.01 -5.79 -4.00
CA HIS A 16 37.66 -5.48 -4.46
C HIS A 16 37.28 -6.41 -5.61
N ARG A 17 36.31 -7.30 -5.39
CA ARG A 17 35.53 -7.84 -6.51
C ARG A 17 34.84 -6.66 -7.16
N GLN A 18 35.14 -6.44 -8.44
CA GLN A 18 34.44 -5.47 -9.27
C GLN A 18 32.94 -5.72 -9.14
N ALA A 19 32.21 -4.69 -8.71
CA ALA A 19 30.77 -4.69 -8.78
C ALA A 19 30.37 -4.89 -10.26
N PRO A 20 29.38 -5.74 -10.57
CA PRO A 20 28.90 -5.85 -11.94
C PRO A 20 28.41 -4.47 -12.39
N ALA A 21 28.82 -4.10 -13.61
CA ALA A 21 28.58 -2.80 -14.21
C ALA A 21 27.12 -2.36 -14.07
N GLN A 22 26.93 -1.11 -13.66
CA GLN A 22 25.66 -0.42 -13.66
C GLN A 22 25.04 -0.54 -15.06
N HIS A 23 23.81 -1.05 -15.14
CA HIS A 23 23.05 -1.08 -16.38
C HIS A 23 22.79 0.36 -16.82
N GLN A 24 23.64 0.87 -17.71
CA GLN A 24 23.39 2.09 -18.45
C GLN A 24 22.15 1.86 -19.29
N TRP A 25 21.09 2.61 -19.02
CA TRP A 25 19.89 2.65 -19.86
C TRP A 25 20.27 3.27 -21.21
N SER A 26 20.63 2.42 -22.18
CA SER A 26 20.80 2.83 -23.57
C SER A 26 19.42 2.99 -24.21
N GLY A 27 19.04 4.24 -24.48
CA GLY A 27 17.91 4.54 -25.34
C GLY A 27 18.22 4.11 -26.77
N GLY A 28 17.49 3.11 -27.29
CA GLY A 28 17.63 2.69 -28.68
C GLY A 28 16.66 1.57 -29.07
N THR A 29 15.91 1.82 -30.14
CA THR A 29 15.01 0.94 -30.93
C THR A 29 13.66 0.55 -30.30
N GLY A 30 12.60 1.14 -30.88
CA GLY A 30 11.21 1.04 -30.48
C GLY A 30 10.57 -0.32 -30.74
N TRP A 31 10.87 -1.27 -29.87
CA TRP A 31 9.94 -2.34 -29.54
C TRP A 31 9.17 -1.89 -28.30
N ASN A 32 7.98 -1.32 -28.49
CA ASN A 32 7.05 -1.12 -27.39
C ASN A 32 6.31 -2.45 -27.19
N PRO A 33 6.66 -3.28 -26.18
CA PRO A 33 5.82 -4.43 -25.85
C PRO A 33 4.39 -3.94 -25.64
N PRO A 34 3.37 -4.73 -26.01
CA PRO A 34 1.99 -4.41 -25.67
C PRO A 34 1.94 -4.14 -24.16
N VAL A 35 1.44 -2.96 -23.78
CA VAL A 35 1.22 -2.66 -22.36
C VAL A 35 0.28 -3.73 -21.82
N PRO A 36 0.66 -4.51 -20.80
CA PRO A 36 -0.20 -5.56 -20.26
C PRO A 36 -1.57 -5.00 -19.90
N LEU A 37 -2.63 -5.75 -20.22
CA LEU A 37 -3.98 -5.37 -19.84
C LEU A 37 -4.10 -5.28 -18.32
N PRO A 38 -4.98 -4.41 -17.79
CA PRO A 38 -5.28 -4.40 -16.37
C PRO A 38 -5.79 -5.78 -15.93
N GLY A 39 -5.17 -6.34 -14.89
CA GLY A 39 -5.51 -7.66 -14.37
C GLY A 39 -5.08 -7.83 -12.92
N LEU A 40 -5.22 -9.06 -12.43
CA LEU A 40 -5.02 -9.43 -11.03
C LEU A 40 -3.81 -10.34 -10.82
N MET A 41 -3.18 -10.77 -11.92
CA MET A 41 -2.03 -11.67 -11.91
C MET A 41 -0.71 -10.87 -11.85
N PRO A 42 0.40 -11.52 -11.48
CA PRO A 42 1.68 -10.82 -11.27
C PRO A 42 2.18 -10.04 -12.48
N HIS A 43 1.98 -10.57 -13.69
CA HIS A 43 2.51 -9.96 -14.92
C HIS A 43 1.59 -8.91 -15.54
N ASP A 44 0.35 -8.80 -15.05
CA ASP A 44 -0.62 -7.83 -15.53
C ASP A 44 -0.27 -6.40 -15.07
N ARG A 45 -0.91 -5.41 -15.68
CA ARG A 45 -0.97 -4.09 -15.06
C ARG A 45 -1.94 -4.17 -13.87
N PRO A 46 -1.61 -3.66 -12.66
CA PRO A 46 -2.51 -3.78 -11.51
C PRO A 46 -3.90 -3.19 -11.80
N ALA A 47 -4.93 -4.04 -11.76
CA ALA A 47 -6.30 -3.58 -11.96
C ALA A 47 -6.81 -2.80 -10.75
N ARG A 48 -7.55 -1.72 -11.00
CA ARG A 48 -8.40 -1.11 -9.97
C ARG A 48 -9.55 -2.02 -9.63
N HIS A 49 -9.97 -2.01 -8.38
CA HIS A 49 -11.20 -2.65 -7.97
C HIS A 49 -12.39 -2.06 -8.73
N SER A 50 -13.27 -2.91 -9.26
CA SER A 50 -14.40 -2.49 -10.12
C SER A 50 -15.32 -1.45 -9.49
N TRP A 51 -15.50 -1.51 -8.16
CA TRP A 51 -16.29 -0.54 -7.39
C TRP A 51 -15.57 0.75 -7.01
N GLU A 52 -14.26 0.86 -7.19
CA GLU A 52 -13.51 2.03 -6.68
C GLU A 52 -13.96 3.33 -7.36
N ILE A 53 -14.05 3.35 -8.68
CA ILE A 53 -14.47 4.55 -9.43
C ILE A 53 -15.95 4.88 -9.20
N PRO A 54 -16.90 3.93 -9.29
CA PRO A 54 -18.29 4.22 -8.95
C PRO A 54 -18.48 4.82 -7.54
N LEU A 55 -17.81 4.26 -6.53
CA LEU A 55 -17.88 4.77 -5.16
C LEU A 55 -17.20 6.14 -5.02
N LEU A 56 -16.10 6.38 -5.73
CA LEU A 56 -15.45 7.68 -5.75
C LEU A 56 -16.36 8.75 -6.37
N VAL A 57 -17.05 8.43 -7.48
CA VAL A 57 -18.01 9.36 -8.10
C VAL A 57 -19.14 9.67 -7.13
N ALA A 58 -19.73 8.67 -6.47
CA ALA A 58 -20.75 8.89 -5.45
C ALA A 58 -20.23 9.77 -4.31
N ALA A 59 -19.01 9.53 -3.83
CA ALA A 59 -18.38 10.34 -2.79
C ALA A 59 -18.17 11.80 -3.23
N ILE A 60 -17.74 12.04 -4.47
CA ILE A 60 -17.59 13.38 -5.04
C ILE A 60 -18.93 14.10 -5.12
N VAL A 61 -19.98 13.44 -5.61
CA VAL A 61 -21.33 14.02 -5.67
C VAL A 61 -21.82 14.40 -4.28
N LEU A 62 -21.65 13.53 -3.29
CA LEU A 62 -22.04 13.80 -1.90
C LEU A 62 -21.29 15.01 -1.33
N THR A 63 -20.00 15.12 -1.61
CA THR A 63 -19.20 16.28 -1.19
C THR A 63 -19.68 17.55 -1.89
N VAL A 64 -19.91 17.54 -3.20
CA VAL A 64 -20.44 18.71 -3.92
C VAL A 64 -21.78 19.17 -3.34
N VAL A 65 -22.70 18.23 -3.08
CA VAL A 65 -23.98 18.53 -2.43
C VAL A 65 -23.77 19.15 -1.05
N ALA A 66 -22.83 18.63 -0.25
CA ALA A 66 -22.52 19.19 1.06
C ALA A 66 -22.00 20.64 0.98
N TYR A 67 -21.15 20.96 0.00
CA TYR A 67 -20.69 22.33 -0.21
C TYR A 67 -21.81 23.26 -0.66
N VAL A 68 -22.65 22.83 -1.61
CA VAL A 68 -23.80 23.63 -2.05
C VAL A 68 -24.75 23.90 -0.89
N ALA A 69 -25.05 22.89 -0.07
CA ALA A 69 -25.89 23.03 1.12
C ALA A 69 -25.26 23.97 2.16
N ALA A 70 -23.95 23.87 2.41
CA ALA A 70 -23.24 24.74 3.33
C ALA A 70 -23.25 26.21 2.86
N ILE A 71 -23.04 26.45 1.56
CA ILE A 71 -23.10 27.80 0.97
C ILE A 71 -24.52 28.36 1.06
N ALA A 72 -25.54 27.57 0.71
CA ALA A 72 -26.94 27.99 0.83
C ALA A 72 -27.31 28.31 2.29
N ALA A 73 -26.87 27.49 3.25
CA ALA A 73 -27.08 27.75 4.67
C ALA A 73 -26.50 29.11 5.10
N LEU A 74 -25.29 29.47 4.64
CA LEU A 74 -24.72 30.80 4.90
C LEU A 74 -25.57 31.94 4.33
N PHE A 75 -26.05 31.81 3.09
CA PHE A 75 -26.93 32.84 2.50
C PHE A 75 -28.26 32.99 3.24
N LEU A 76 -28.75 31.92 3.85
CA LEU A 76 -29.95 31.91 4.69
C LEU A 76 -29.69 32.36 6.15
N GLY A 77 -28.46 32.77 6.48
CA GLY A 77 -28.08 33.18 7.83
C GLY A 77 -27.91 32.03 8.83
N VAL A 78 -27.92 30.78 8.36
CA VAL A 78 -27.71 29.59 9.19
C VAL A 78 -26.21 29.29 9.27
N VAL A 79 -25.58 29.75 10.35
CA VAL A 79 -24.17 29.48 10.64
C VAL A 79 -24.08 28.42 11.73
N SER A 80 -23.42 27.30 11.43
CA SER A 80 -23.12 26.25 12.39
C SER A 80 -21.67 25.77 12.24
N THR A 81 -21.14 25.14 13.28
CA THR A 81 -19.79 24.55 13.26
C THR A 81 -19.60 23.59 12.08
N TRP A 82 -20.64 22.81 11.73
CA TRP A 82 -20.57 21.88 10.60
C TRP A 82 -20.51 22.57 9.24
N VAL A 83 -21.30 23.64 9.05
CA VAL A 83 -21.22 24.48 7.85
C VAL A 83 -19.81 25.06 7.70
N LEU A 84 -19.25 25.59 8.79
CA LEU A 84 -17.88 26.12 8.78
C LEU A 84 -16.86 25.03 8.45
N ILE A 85 -16.94 23.85 9.08
CA ILE A 85 -16.04 22.71 8.82
C ILE A 85 -16.03 22.33 7.35
N VAL A 86 -17.21 22.21 6.71
CA VAL A 86 -17.30 21.87 5.28
C VAL A 86 -16.57 22.91 4.43
N LEU A 87 -16.81 24.21 4.70
CA LEU A 87 -16.23 25.28 3.89
C LEU A 87 -14.71 25.43 4.08
N ILE A 88 -14.20 25.20 5.29
CA ILE A 88 -12.76 25.29 5.58
C ILE A 88 -12.01 23.97 5.34
N ALA A 89 -12.71 22.86 5.06
CA ALA A 89 -12.12 21.55 4.82
C ALA A 89 -10.95 21.55 3.82
N PRO A 90 -10.94 22.32 2.70
CA PRO A 90 -9.80 22.34 1.78
C PRO A 90 -8.51 22.81 2.49
N ILE A 91 -8.62 23.85 3.31
CA ILE A 91 -7.50 24.41 4.08
C ILE A 91 -7.08 23.41 5.16
N LEU A 92 -8.02 22.84 5.91
CA LEU A 92 -7.72 21.85 6.95
C LEU A 92 -7.00 20.63 6.38
N ILE A 93 -7.47 20.09 5.25
CA ILE A 93 -6.84 18.96 4.56
C ILE A 93 -5.45 19.36 4.06
N ALA A 94 -5.29 20.54 3.45
CA ALA A 94 -4.00 20.99 2.95
C ALA A 94 -2.97 21.14 4.08
N VAL A 95 -3.34 21.81 5.17
CA VAL A 95 -2.49 22.04 6.34
C VAL A 95 -2.15 20.72 7.04
N GLY A 96 -3.14 19.87 7.29
CA GLY A 96 -2.92 18.56 7.93
C GLY A 96 -1.97 17.67 7.12
N ARG A 97 -2.08 17.68 5.79
CA ARG A 97 -1.17 16.94 4.91
C ARG A 97 0.23 17.55 4.87
N GLY A 98 0.34 18.87 4.88
CA GLY A 98 1.62 19.58 4.95
C GLY A 98 2.35 19.27 6.25
N GLN A 99 1.65 19.34 7.38
CA GLN A 99 2.17 18.96 8.69
C GLN A 99 2.58 17.49 8.72
N LEU A 100 1.77 16.59 8.16
CA LEU A 100 2.11 15.17 8.06
C LEU A 100 3.40 14.96 7.28
N TYR A 101 3.54 15.55 6.08
CA TYR A 101 4.75 15.43 5.27
C TYR A 101 5.98 16.01 5.99
N GLY A 102 5.87 17.24 6.49
CA GLY A 102 6.96 17.90 7.22
C GLY A 102 7.40 17.12 8.45
N SER A 103 6.46 16.51 9.19
CA SER A 103 6.79 15.68 10.34
C SER A 103 7.62 14.45 9.96
N GLN A 104 7.41 13.85 8.78
CA GLN A 104 8.24 12.74 8.30
C GLN A 104 9.63 13.21 7.89
N GLN A 105 9.73 14.41 7.32
CA GLN A 105 11.01 14.98 6.91
C GLN A 105 11.92 15.27 8.10
N VAL A 106 11.36 15.72 9.23
CA VAL A 106 12.16 16.15 10.39
C VAL A 106 12.32 15.07 11.47
N ASN A 107 11.42 14.08 11.54
CA ASN A 107 11.47 13.00 12.55
C ASN A 107 11.75 11.61 11.95
N GLY A 108 11.61 11.44 10.64
CA GLY A 108 11.82 10.16 9.96
C GLY A 108 13.24 10.02 9.41
N ILE A 109 13.71 8.79 9.31
CA ILE A 109 14.99 8.46 8.66
C ILE A 109 14.71 8.26 7.17
N LYS A 110 15.17 9.19 6.32
CA LYS A 110 14.96 9.09 4.87
C LYS A 110 15.69 7.87 4.30
N MET A 111 15.01 7.05 3.51
CA MET A 111 15.65 5.96 2.77
C MET A 111 16.37 6.53 1.55
N THR A 112 17.61 6.09 1.33
CA THR A 112 18.48 6.49 0.21
C THR A 112 19.28 5.27 -0.27
N PRO A 113 20.02 5.37 -1.40
CA PRO A 113 20.90 4.28 -1.84
C PRO A 113 21.95 3.83 -0.80
N THR A 114 22.26 4.67 0.19
CA THR A 114 23.26 4.37 1.24
C THR A 114 22.65 4.24 2.64
N GLN A 115 21.39 4.60 2.82
CA GLN A 115 20.67 4.55 4.10
C GLN A 115 19.36 3.77 3.94
N PHE A 116 19.24 2.62 4.59
CA PHE A 116 18.19 1.62 4.28
C PHE A 116 18.16 1.23 2.78
N PRO A 117 19.29 0.76 2.22
CA PRO A 117 19.43 0.50 0.79
C PRO A 117 18.41 -0.51 0.25
N ASP A 118 18.08 -1.55 1.03
CA ASP A 118 17.09 -2.55 0.63
C ASP A 118 15.67 -1.97 0.55
N GLY A 119 15.27 -1.17 1.55
CA GLY A 119 13.97 -0.49 1.54
C GLY A 119 13.86 0.52 0.41
N TYR A 120 14.92 1.30 0.18
CA TYR A 120 15.01 2.22 -0.96
C TYR A 120 14.84 1.49 -2.30
N ARG A 121 15.54 0.35 -2.47
CA ARG A 121 15.43 -0.48 -3.67
C ARG A 121 14.02 -1.03 -3.87
N MET A 122 13.36 -1.53 -2.82
CA MET A 122 11.98 -2.02 -2.92
C MET A 122 11.00 -0.93 -3.37
N VAL A 123 11.16 0.30 -2.86
CA VAL A 123 10.35 1.46 -3.29
C VAL A 123 10.63 1.80 -4.76
N ALA A 124 11.89 1.82 -5.16
CA ALA A 124 12.29 2.11 -6.54
C ALA A 124 11.79 1.06 -7.53
N GLU A 125 11.92 -0.23 -7.19
CA GLU A 125 11.41 -1.36 -7.98
C GLU A 125 9.89 -1.27 -8.14
N ALA A 126 9.15 -0.98 -7.06
CA ALA A 126 7.70 -0.79 -7.12
C ALA A 126 7.30 0.42 -7.98
N ALA A 127 7.97 1.56 -7.81
CA ALA A 127 7.71 2.76 -8.58
C ALA A 127 7.95 2.54 -10.09
N ALA A 128 9.07 1.88 -10.43
CA ALA A 128 9.38 1.48 -11.79
C ALA A 128 8.34 0.51 -12.36
N ARG A 129 7.91 -0.49 -11.58
CA ARG A 129 6.87 -1.46 -11.98
C ARG A 129 5.55 -0.78 -12.34
N PHE A 130 5.22 0.33 -11.69
CA PHE A 130 3.99 1.08 -11.94
C PHE A 130 4.16 2.23 -12.96
N GLY A 131 5.34 2.36 -13.57
CA GLY A 131 5.61 3.39 -14.59
C GLY A 131 5.69 4.81 -14.02
N MET A 132 6.07 4.96 -12.75
CA MET A 132 6.32 6.27 -12.16
C MET A 132 7.63 6.84 -12.70
N THR A 133 7.66 8.15 -12.97
CA THR A 133 8.86 8.84 -13.48
C THR A 133 9.99 8.88 -12.46
N GLU A 134 9.64 9.01 -11.18
CA GLU A 134 10.56 9.03 -10.05
C GLU A 134 9.97 8.21 -8.89
N PRO A 135 10.80 7.51 -8.11
CA PRO A 135 10.34 6.90 -6.87
C PRO A 135 9.86 7.97 -5.87
N PRO A 136 8.80 7.71 -5.10
CA PRO A 136 8.40 8.61 -4.03
C PRO A 136 9.48 8.69 -2.95
N ASP A 137 9.51 9.78 -2.19
CA ASP A 137 10.33 9.84 -0.97
C ASP A 137 9.89 8.71 -0.02
N ALA A 138 10.84 8.07 0.66
CA ALA A 138 10.52 7.01 1.62
C ALA A 138 11.20 7.28 2.96
N TYR A 139 10.50 7.04 4.05
CA TYR A 139 10.98 7.28 5.41
C TYR A 139 10.77 6.06 6.29
N VAL A 140 11.76 5.75 7.13
CA VAL A 140 11.62 4.84 8.27
C VAL A 140 11.25 5.67 9.49
N VAL A 141 10.19 5.27 10.20
CA VAL A 141 9.77 5.90 11.45
C VAL A 141 9.71 4.84 12.55
N LEU A 142 10.03 5.22 13.79
CA LEU A 142 9.96 4.30 14.92
C LEU A 142 8.52 3.85 15.16
N GLY A 143 8.27 2.54 15.09
CA GLY A 143 6.93 1.97 15.27
C GLY A 143 6.56 1.63 16.71
N ASN A 144 7.55 1.43 17.59
CA ASN A 144 7.36 1.04 19.00
C ASN A 144 6.42 -0.17 19.17
N GLY A 145 6.65 -1.23 18.39
CA GLY A 145 5.84 -2.45 18.43
C GLY A 145 4.60 -2.40 17.54
N ARG A 146 4.30 -1.27 16.89
CA ARG A 146 3.17 -1.16 15.95
C ARG A 146 3.61 -1.53 14.54
N ILE A 147 2.86 -2.43 13.92
CA ILE A 147 3.01 -2.78 12.51
C ILE A 147 2.21 -1.78 11.68
N ASN A 148 2.92 -0.92 10.93
CA ASN A 148 2.26 0.03 10.04
C ASN A 148 3.17 0.52 8.90
N ALA A 149 2.55 0.77 7.75
CA ALA A 149 3.11 1.57 6.68
C ALA A 149 1.98 2.41 6.08
N PHE A 150 2.30 3.54 5.47
CA PHE A 150 1.30 4.33 4.76
C PHE A 150 1.92 5.16 3.64
N ALA A 151 1.11 5.48 2.64
CA ALA A 151 1.47 6.41 1.59
C ALA A 151 0.63 7.69 1.62
N SER A 152 1.26 8.82 1.33
CA SER A 152 0.58 10.11 1.28
C SER A 152 1.31 11.08 0.33
N GLY A 153 0.93 12.36 0.40
CA GLY A 153 1.50 13.40 -0.45
C GLY A 153 1.15 14.81 0.00
N HIS A 154 1.89 15.78 -0.48
CA HIS A 154 1.56 17.19 -0.27
C HIS A 154 2.11 18.00 -1.43
N GLY A 155 1.30 18.90 -1.99
CA GLY A 155 1.60 19.52 -3.29
C GLY A 155 1.87 18.46 -4.36
N PHE A 156 3.02 18.59 -5.03
CA PHE A 156 3.48 17.64 -6.06
C PHE A 156 4.32 16.49 -5.51
N ARG A 157 4.65 16.49 -4.20
CA ARG A 157 5.49 15.46 -3.58
C ARG A 157 4.63 14.28 -3.11
N ARG A 158 5.16 13.09 -3.28
CA ARG A 158 4.57 11.82 -2.82
C ARG A 158 5.58 11.10 -1.96
N PHE A 159 5.10 10.45 -0.92
CA PHE A 159 5.97 9.77 0.02
C PHE A 159 5.32 8.54 0.63
N VAL A 160 6.17 7.60 1.02
CA VAL A 160 5.83 6.39 1.78
C VAL A 160 6.52 6.45 3.13
N VAL A 161 5.83 5.99 4.16
CA VAL A 161 6.39 5.81 5.50
C VAL A 161 6.27 4.33 5.87
N VAL A 162 7.35 3.76 6.37
CA VAL A 162 7.41 2.37 6.82
C VAL A 162 7.87 2.38 8.27
N TYR A 163 7.11 1.77 9.17
CA TYR A 163 7.53 1.69 10.57
C TYR A 163 8.70 0.71 10.71
N SER A 164 9.63 1.00 11.63
CA SER A 164 10.82 0.18 11.90
C SER A 164 10.48 -1.30 12.13
N ASP A 165 9.36 -1.57 12.79
CA ASP A 165 8.87 -2.91 13.08
C ASP A 165 8.62 -3.78 11.82
N LEU A 166 8.37 -3.16 10.66
CA LEU A 166 8.23 -3.89 9.39
C LEU A 166 9.58 -4.34 8.80
N PHE A 167 10.71 -3.77 9.22
CA PHE A 167 12.04 -4.24 8.81
C PHE A 167 12.50 -5.45 9.62
N GLU A 168 11.76 -5.80 10.67
CA GLU A 168 12.04 -6.93 11.58
C GLU A 168 11.05 -8.10 11.41
N ILE A 169 10.23 -8.09 10.36
CA ILE A 169 9.27 -9.16 10.08
C ILE A 169 9.98 -10.52 10.07
N GLY A 170 9.53 -11.47 10.90
CA GLY A 170 10.03 -12.86 10.91
C GLY A 170 11.19 -13.14 11.87
N GLY A 171 11.74 -12.13 12.56
CA GLY A 171 12.86 -12.33 13.51
C GLY A 171 14.19 -12.63 12.81
N GLU A 172 15.02 -13.53 13.36
CA GLU A 172 16.32 -13.92 12.78
C GLU A 172 16.21 -14.44 11.33
N ALA A 173 15.04 -14.95 10.94
CA ALA A 173 14.66 -15.24 9.56
C ALA A 173 13.75 -14.12 9.01
N ARG A 174 14.34 -13.01 8.56
CA ARG A 174 13.58 -11.90 7.98
C ARG A 174 12.71 -12.40 6.81
N GLU A 175 11.45 -11.97 6.69
CA GLU A 175 10.62 -12.20 5.49
C GLU A 175 10.65 -10.97 4.55
N PRO A 176 11.69 -10.81 3.70
CA PRO A 176 11.84 -9.65 2.83
C PRO A 176 10.72 -9.55 1.79
N ASP A 177 10.12 -10.68 1.38
CA ASP A 177 9.04 -10.69 0.41
C ASP A 177 7.76 -10.06 0.99
N ALA A 178 7.46 -10.30 2.27
CA ALA A 178 6.32 -9.67 2.95
C ALA A 178 6.50 -8.15 3.04
N LEU A 179 7.71 -7.69 3.39
CA LEU A 179 8.05 -6.26 3.39
C LEU A 179 7.92 -5.65 1.99
N ALA A 180 8.45 -6.31 0.95
CA ALA A 180 8.36 -5.85 -0.42
C ALA A 180 6.91 -5.79 -0.93
N PHE A 181 6.06 -6.74 -0.54
CA PHE A 181 4.62 -6.69 -0.82
C PHE A 181 3.96 -5.47 -0.18
N ILE A 182 4.25 -5.20 1.10
CA ILE A 182 3.69 -4.05 1.85
C ILE A 182 4.16 -2.74 1.23
N ILE A 183 5.45 -2.61 0.89
CA ILE A 183 5.97 -1.43 0.19
C ILE A 183 5.31 -1.27 -1.18
N GLY A 184 5.16 -2.36 -1.95
CA GLY A 184 4.48 -2.35 -3.24
C GLY A 184 3.01 -1.92 -3.13
N HIS A 185 2.33 -2.31 -2.05
CA HIS A 185 0.98 -1.88 -1.72
C HIS A 185 0.92 -0.36 -1.46
N GLU A 186 1.82 0.17 -0.62
CA GLU A 186 1.88 1.61 -0.32
C GLU A 186 2.23 2.47 -1.54
N VAL A 187 3.24 2.07 -2.31
CA VAL A 187 3.57 2.73 -3.59
C VAL A 187 2.38 2.61 -4.56
N GLY A 188 1.64 1.50 -4.49
CA GLY A 188 0.38 1.28 -5.20
C GLY A 188 -0.70 2.32 -4.89
N HIS A 189 -0.84 2.77 -3.64
CA HIS A 189 -1.73 3.89 -3.31
C HIS A 189 -1.33 5.18 -4.02
N ILE A 190 -0.03 5.43 -4.20
CA ILE A 190 0.44 6.61 -4.94
C ILE A 190 0.15 6.45 -6.43
N ALA A 191 0.52 5.31 -7.01
CA ALA A 191 0.31 5.01 -8.43
C ALA A 191 -1.18 5.02 -8.83
N ALA A 192 -2.05 4.51 -7.95
CA ALA A 192 -3.49 4.56 -8.10
C ALA A 192 -4.09 5.94 -7.76
N GLY A 193 -3.29 6.96 -7.44
CA GLY A 193 -3.76 8.31 -7.17
C GLY A 193 -4.54 8.46 -5.85
N HIS A 194 -4.52 7.45 -4.97
CA HIS A 194 -5.19 7.47 -3.67
C HIS A 194 -4.64 8.57 -2.76
N ALA A 195 -3.34 8.83 -2.86
CA ALA A 195 -2.67 9.92 -2.14
C ALA A 195 -2.92 11.31 -2.76
N SER A 196 -3.84 11.48 -3.70
CA SER A 196 -4.14 12.79 -4.31
C SER A 196 -4.90 13.70 -3.34
N TYR A 197 -4.50 14.97 -3.27
CA TYR A 197 -5.21 16.01 -2.51
C TYR A 197 -6.65 16.16 -3.00
N TRP A 198 -6.83 16.31 -4.32
CA TRP A 198 -8.15 16.49 -4.92
C TRP A 198 -9.07 15.31 -4.69
N ARG A 199 -8.51 14.10 -4.67
CA ARG A 199 -9.28 12.89 -4.36
C ARG A 199 -9.76 12.89 -2.92
N GLN A 200 -8.89 13.21 -1.97
CA GLN A 200 -9.25 13.35 -0.55
C GLN A 200 -10.30 14.43 -0.30
N LEU A 201 -10.13 15.59 -0.93
CA LEU A 201 -11.11 16.66 -0.86
C LEU A 201 -12.45 16.20 -1.46
N GLY A 202 -12.44 15.58 -2.63
CA GLY A 202 -13.63 15.08 -3.31
C GLY A 202 -14.38 14.01 -2.51
N GLN A 203 -13.70 13.19 -1.72
CA GLN A 203 -14.35 12.18 -0.88
C GLN A 203 -14.60 12.64 0.57
N PHE A 204 -14.38 13.92 0.90
CA PHE A 204 -14.44 14.43 2.27
C PHE A 204 -15.76 14.11 2.97
N ALA A 205 -16.91 14.37 2.32
CA ALA A 205 -18.21 14.14 2.93
C ALA A 205 -18.54 12.65 3.09
N ALA A 206 -18.05 11.80 2.19
CA ALA A 206 -18.29 10.36 2.25
C ALA A 206 -17.73 9.69 3.50
N ASN A 207 -16.69 10.28 4.11
CA ASN A 207 -16.11 9.80 5.37
C ASN A 207 -17.10 9.87 6.55
N TYR A 208 -18.13 10.71 6.45
CA TYR A 208 -19.16 10.88 7.48
C TYR A 208 -20.43 10.09 7.20
N ILE A 209 -20.52 9.42 6.05
CA ILE A 209 -21.67 8.61 5.66
C ILE A 209 -21.27 7.14 5.85
N PRO A 210 -21.88 6.43 6.83
CA PRO A 210 -21.62 5.02 7.05
C PRO A 210 -21.76 4.22 5.75
N VAL A 211 -21.00 3.14 5.63
CA VAL A 211 -20.96 2.27 4.43
C VAL A 211 -20.30 2.89 3.21
N VAL A 212 -20.62 4.12 2.82
CA VAL A 212 -20.09 4.73 1.58
C VAL A 212 -18.59 4.98 1.70
N GLY A 213 -18.18 5.72 2.73
CA GLY A 213 -16.75 5.99 2.98
C GLY A 213 -15.97 4.70 3.22
N SER A 214 -16.49 3.82 4.08
CA SER A 214 -15.82 2.55 4.40
C SER A 214 -15.70 1.64 3.17
N ALA A 215 -16.72 1.51 2.32
CA ALA A 215 -16.65 0.73 1.09
C ALA A 215 -15.68 1.32 0.07
N LEU A 216 -15.62 2.65 -0.06
CA LEU A 216 -14.65 3.32 -0.94
C LEU A 216 -13.22 3.00 -0.47
N PHE A 217 -12.92 3.17 0.82
CA PHE A 217 -11.61 2.81 1.36
C PHE A 217 -11.30 1.33 1.16
N ARG A 218 -12.22 0.40 1.46
CA ARG A 218 -11.99 -1.04 1.20
C ARG A 218 -11.68 -1.34 -0.27
N SER A 219 -12.36 -0.67 -1.21
CA SER A 219 -12.08 -0.86 -2.64
C SER A 219 -10.69 -0.37 -3.04
N MET A 220 -10.22 0.73 -2.42
CA MET A 220 -8.86 1.26 -2.61
C MET A 220 -7.79 0.31 -2.07
N GLU A 221 -8.04 -0.29 -0.92
CA GLU A 221 -7.15 -1.28 -0.32
C GLU A 221 -7.04 -2.51 -1.20
N TYR A 222 -8.14 -3.01 -1.79
CA TYR A 222 -8.06 -4.10 -2.76
C TYR A 222 -7.30 -3.71 -4.04
N THR A 223 -7.44 -2.46 -4.50
CA THR A 223 -6.60 -1.95 -5.60
C THR A 223 -5.12 -1.95 -5.21
N ALA A 224 -4.79 -1.48 -4.01
CA ALA A 224 -3.41 -1.45 -3.51
C ALA A 224 -2.86 -2.86 -3.27
N ASP A 225 -3.70 -3.82 -2.83
CA ASP A 225 -3.35 -5.24 -2.78
C ASP A 225 -2.96 -5.80 -4.15
N ASN A 226 -3.65 -5.38 -5.22
CA ASN A 226 -3.27 -5.79 -6.57
C ASN A 226 -1.89 -5.22 -6.97
N HIS A 227 -1.55 -4.03 -6.50
CA HIS A 227 -0.23 -3.43 -6.72
C HIS A 227 0.86 -4.18 -5.93
N GLY A 228 0.63 -4.42 -4.64
CA GLY A 228 1.53 -5.22 -3.79
C GLY A 228 1.74 -6.62 -4.36
N TYR A 229 0.66 -7.28 -4.81
CA TYR A 229 0.72 -8.61 -5.42
C TYR A 229 1.48 -8.60 -6.74
N CYS A 230 1.33 -7.56 -7.56
CA CYS A 230 2.03 -7.43 -8.83
C CYS A 230 3.55 -7.23 -8.63
N VAL A 231 3.96 -6.56 -7.54
CA VAL A 231 5.38 -6.38 -7.18
C VAL A 231 5.96 -7.62 -6.55
N ARG A 232 5.25 -8.24 -5.60
CA ARG A 232 5.76 -9.40 -4.86
C ARG A 232 4.66 -10.41 -4.48
N PRO A 233 4.26 -11.30 -5.41
CA PRO A 233 3.21 -12.28 -5.16
C PRO A 233 3.51 -13.20 -3.97
N GLN A 234 4.78 -13.59 -3.81
CA GLN A 234 5.24 -14.48 -2.73
C GLN A 234 5.05 -13.84 -1.34
N GLY A 235 5.12 -12.51 -1.28
CA GLY A 235 4.99 -11.74 -0.04
C GLY A 235 3.56 -11.63 0.50
N ALA A 236 2.54 -11.94 -0.30
CA ALA A 236 1.14 -11.79 0.10
C ALA A 236 0.79 -12.66 1.32
N ARG A 237 1.34 -13.87 1.41
CA ARG A 237 1.10 -14.79 2.54
C ARG A 237 1.69 -14.25 3.83
N GLY A 238 2.96 -13.88 3.80
CA GLY A 238 3.67 -13.28 4.94
C GLY A 238 3.05 -11.96 5.39
N ALA A 239 2.67 -11.10 4.45
CA ALA A 239 1.99 -9.83 4.75
C ALA A 239 0.67 -10.04 5.52
N MET A 240 -0.14 -11.03 5.15
CA MET A 240 -1.35 -11.34 5.93
C MET A 240 -1.02 -11.91 7.32
N GLY A 241 0.04 -12.70 7.44
CA GLY A 241 0.53 -13.16 8.74
C GLY A 241 0.97 -12.01 9.65
N VAL A 242 1.73 -11.06 9.09
CA VAL A 242 2.18 -9.83 9.77
C VAL A 242 1.01 -8.97 10.24
N LEU A 243 0.02 -8.75 9.38
CA LEU A 243 -1.17 -7.96 9.73
C LEU A 243 -2.06 -8.66 10.75
N GLY A 244 -2.11 -10.00 10.73
CA GLY A 244 -2.95 -10.78 11.62
C GLY A 244 -2.35 -11.04 13.01
N ALA A 245 -1.04 -11.30 13.07
CA ALA A 245 -0.38 -11.79 14.28
C ALA A 245 0.89 -11.01 14.67
N GLY A 246 1.30 -10.03 13.87
CA GLY A 246 2.49 -9.21 14.14
C GLY A 246 3.80 -9.86 13.72
N LYS A 247 4.91 -9.11 13.84
CA LYS A 247 6.24 -9.45 13.29
C LYS A 247 6.88 -10.74 13.83
N TYR A 248 6.48 -11.22 15.02
CA TYR A 248 7.07 -12.40 15.65
C TYR A 248 6.26 -13.70 15.50
N LEU A 249 4.98 -13.60 15.13
CA LEU A 249 4.07 -14.75 15.06
C LEU A 249 3.64 -15.09 13.63
N VAL A 250 4.27 -14.45 12.63
CA VAL A 250 3.95 -14.60 11.20
C VAL A 250 3.98 -16.07 10.78
N SER A 251 5.00 -16.81 11.21
CA SER A 251 5.20 -18.23 10.88
C SER A 251 4.12 -19.16 11.47
N ASN A 252 3.40 -18.72 12.50
CA ASN A 252 2.29 -19.47 13.09
C ASN A 252 0.98 -19.26 12.31
N VAL A 253 0.91 -18.32 11.38
CA VAL A 253 -0.32 -18.00 10.65
C VAL A 253 -0.45 -18.86 9.39
N GLY A 254 -1.38 -19.80 9.42
CA GLY A 254 -1.79 -20.57 8.24
C GLY A 254 -2.60 -19.70 7.26
N PHE A 255 -1.96 -19.16 6.22
CA PHE A 255 -2.63 -18.30 5.22
C PHE A 255 -3.89 -18.94 4.59
N ASP A 256 -3.82 -20.22 4.25
CA ASP A 256 -4.95 -20.91 3.61
C ASP A 256 -6.11 -21.17 4.57
N GLU A 257 -5.82 -21.42 5.84
CA GLU A 257 -6.83 -21.53 6.90
C GLU A 257 -7.50 -20.17 7.14
N LEU A 258 -6.71 -19.11 7.23
CA LEU A 258 -7.20 -17.73 7.36
C LEU A 258 -8.12 -17.33 6.19
N ALA A 259 -7.76 -17.70 4.96
CA ALA A 259 -8.55 -17.41 3.77
C ALA A 259 -9.85 -18.26 3.70
N ASP A 260 -9.84 -19.51 4.17
CA ASP A 260 -11.05 -20.35 4.24
C ASP A 260 -12.11 -19.73 5.16
N ARG A 261 -11.68 -19.06 6.24
CA ARG A 261 -12.57 -18.36 7.18
C ARG A 261 -13.42 -17.27 6.53
N ALA A 262 -13.03 -16.73 5.37
CA ALA A 262 -13.90 -15.80 4.64
C ALA A 262 -15.22 -16.45 4.20
N THR A 263 -15.21 -17.77 3.95
CA THR A 263 -16.40 -18.52 3.52
C THR A 263 -17.09 -19.20 4.70
N THR A 264 -16.32 -19.73 5.66
CA THR A 264 -16.86 -20.53 6.77
C THR A 264 -17.44 -19.70 7.90
N GLU A 265 -16.92 -18.48 8.16
CA GLU A 265 -17.52 -17.58 9.14
C GLU A 265 -18.86 -17.06 8.64
N ARG A 266 -19.92 -17.29 9.42
CA ARG A 266 -21.30 -16.99 9.07
C ARG A 266 -21.96 -16.15 10.17
N GLY A 267 -23.05 -15.50 9.80
CA GLY A 267 -23.87 -14.70 10.71
C GLY A 267 -23.78 -13.20 10.45
N PHE A 268 -24.60 -12.47 11.19
CA PHE A 268 -24.76 -11.03 11.03
C PHE A 268 -23.49 -10.25 11.41
N PHE A 269 -22.83 -10.60 12.51
CA PHE A 269 -21.74 -9.80 13.06
C PHE A 269 -20.47 -9.78 12.19
N PRO A 270 -19.97 -10.91 11.62
CA PRO A 270 -18.86 -10.84 10.67
C PRO A 270 -19.14 -9.94 9.46
N TRP A 271 -20.38 -9.98 8.94
CA TRP A 271 -20.82 -9.10 7.87
C TRP A 271 -20.88 -7.63 8.31
N PHE A 272 -21.42 -7.36 9.50
CA PHE A 272 -21.54 -6.02 10.07
C PHE A 272 -20.17 -5.38 10.36
N VAL A 273 -19.22 -6.17 10.88
CA VAL A 273 -17.83 -5.73 11.07
C VAL A 273 -17.19 -5.35 9.73
N ASN A 274 -17.37 -6.16 8.68
CA ASN A 274 -16.90 -5.80 7.34
C ASN A 274 -17.54 -4.49 6.84
N LEU A 275 -18.84 -4.29 7.09
CA LEU A 275 -19.56 -3.10 6.65
C LEU A 275 -18.96 -1.81 7.26
N LEU A 276 -18.60 -1.85 8.54
CA LEU A 276 -18.03 -0.72 9.28
C LEU A 276 -16.51 -0.53 9.06
N SER A 277 -15.79 -1.57 8.62
CA SER A 277 -14.34 -1.51 8.46
C SER A 277 -13.90 -0.68 7.26
N GLY A 278 -12.94 0.24 7.46
CA GLY A 278 -12.30 1.01 6.38
C GLY A 278 -11.30 0.18 5.56
N HIS A 279 -10.75 -0.89 6.15
CA HIS A 279 -9.90 -1.86 5.46
C HIS A 279 -10.65 -3.18 5.23
N PRO A 280 -10.35 -3.95 4.17
CA PRO A 280 -10.89 -5.29 4.00
C PRO A 280 -10.58 -6.13 5.24
N VAL A 281 -11.60 -6.80 5.78
CA VAL A 281 -11.39 -7.69 6.93
C VAL A 281 -10.40 -8.78 6.54
N LEU A 282 -9.52 -9.13 7.47
CA LEU A 282 -8.32 -9.94 7.20
C LEU A 282 -8.63 -11.24 6.45
N THR A 283 -9.70 -11.94 6.83
CA THR A 283 -10.13 -13.20 6.18
C THR A 283 -10.50 -12.97 4.72
N TRP A 284 -11.27 -11.91 4.41
CA TRP A 284 -11.71 -11.59 3.05
C TRP A 284 -10.54 -11.08 2.20
N ARG A 285 -9.63 -10.32 2.81
CA ARG A 285 -8.37 -9.88 2.18
C ARG A 285 -7.51 -11.07 1.76
N ALA A 286 -7.28 -12.01 2.69
CA ALA A 286 -6.54 -13.25 2.41
C ALA A 286 -7.22 -14.09 1.31
N ALA A 287 -8.56 -14.21 1.35
CA ALA A 287 -9.31 -14.91 0.31
C ALA A 287 -9.20 -14.24 -1.08
N ALA A 288 -9.19 -12.91 -1.15
CA ALA A 288 -9.00 -12.16 -2.39
C ALA A 288 -7.55 -12.24 -2.94
N LEU A 289 -6.56 -12.31 -2.06
CA LEU A 289 -5.16 -12.56 -2.44
C LEU A 289 -4.92 -14.01 -2.87
N ARG A 290 -5.73 -14.95 -2.39
CA ARG A 290 -5.70 -16.35 -2.85
C ARG A 290 -6.46 -16.56 -4.17
N ASN A 291 -7.61 -15.90 -4.33
CA ASN A 291 -8.44 -16.02 -5.53
C ASN A 291 -8.26 -14.83 -6.46
N ARG A 292 -7.29 -14.94 -7.38
CA ARG A 292 -6.96 -13.88 -8.34
C ARG A 292 -7.82 -13.88 -9.61
N THR A 293 -8.86 -14.71 -9.69
CA THR A 293 -9.77 -14.75 -10.85
C THR A 293 -10.81 -13.63 -10.84
N ARG A 294 -10.97 -12.94 -9.70
CA ARG A 294 -11.97 -11.88 -9.49
C ARG A 294 -11.50 -10.90 -8.43
N HIS A 295 -12.11 -9.72 -8.40
CA HIS A 295 -11.86 -8.73 -7.35
C HIS A 295 -12.32 -9.23 -5.97
N GLY A 296 -11.74 -8.63 -4.92
CA GLY A 296 -12.14 -8.86 -3.55
C GLY A 296 -13.61 -8.53 -3.29
N HIS A 297 -14.17 -9.17 -2.28
CA HIS A 297 -15.57 -8.97 -1.91
C HIS A 297 -15.72 -7.72 -1.04
N LEU A 298 -16.67 -6.82 -1.37
CA LEU A 298 -16.91 -5.58 -0.61
C LEU A 298 -18.09 -5.66 0.37
N PHE A 299 -19.18 -6.28 -0.06
CA PHE A 299 -20.48 -6.23 0.64
C PHE A 299 -20.95 -7.59 1.12
N VAL A 300 -20.68 -8.64 0.33
CA VAL A 300 -21.15 -10.00 0.57
C VAL A 300 -19.95 -10.93 0.54
N LYS A 301 -19.86 -11.82 1.53
CA LYS A 301 -18.76 -12.77 1.66
C LYS A 301 -18.62 -13.70 0.44
N PRO A 302 -17.46 -14.33 0.24
CA PRO A 302 -17.32 -15.41 -0.73
C PRO A 302 -18.31 -16.55 -0.48
N GLY A 303 -18.90 -17.07 -1.57
CA GLY A 303 -19.86 -18.17 -1.52
C GLY A 303 -19.20 -19.55 -1.45
N GLN A 304 -17.96 -19.67 -1.91
CA GLN A 304 -17.22 -20.93 -2.00
C GLN A 304 -15.74 -20.71 -1.69
N ILE A 305 -15.12 -21.73 -1.12
CA ILE A 305 -13.66 -21.79 -0.93
C ILE A 305 -13.03 -21.97 -2.31
N TYR A 306 -12.09 -21.09 -2.64
CA TYR A 306 -11.27 -21.21 -3.84
C TYR A 306 -9.84 -21.56 -3.44
N ARG A 307 -9.30 -22.65 -3.99
CA ARG A 307 -7.90 -23.03 -3.90
C ARG A 307 -7.39 -23.11 -5.32
N ASP A 308 -6.46 -22.23 -5.67
CA ASP A 308 -5.87 -22.22 -7.01
C ASP A 308 -5.00 -23.48 -7.19
N PRO A 309 -5.31 -24.35 -8.17
CA PRO A 309 -4.49 -25.52 -8.46
C PRO A 309 -3.07 -25.19 -8.93
N GLN A 310 -2.82 -23.99 -9.45
CA GLN A 310 -1.55 -23.57 -10.03
C GLN A 310 -0.63 -22.81 -9.05
N LEU A 311 -1.18 -22.13 -8.02
CA LEU A 311 -0.37 -21.50 -6.96
C LEU A 311 0.41 -22.53 -6.11
N LEU A 312 -0.04 -23.79 -6.06
CA LEU A 312 0.72 -24.90 -5.47
C LEU A 312 2.02 -25.20 -6.25
N ARG A 313 2.11 -24.83 -7.53
CA ARG A 313 3.31 -25.03 -8.36
C ARG A 313 4.35 -23.91 -8.18
N TYR A 314 3.91 -22.65 -8.09
CA TYR A 314 4.81 -21.51 -7.83
C TYR A 314 5.39 -21.48 -6.41
N ALA A 315 4.72 -22.13 -5.45
CA ALA A 315 5.27 -22.33 -4.10
C ALA A 315 6.28 -23.49 -4.05
N ALA A 316 6.32 -24.36 -5.06
CA ALA A 316 7.21 -25.52 -5.14
C ALA A 316 8.42 -25.31 -6.07
N ASP A 317 8.39 -24.30 -6.95
CA ASP A 317 9.49 -24.01 -7.87
C ASP A 317 9.78 -22.49 -7.92
N PRO A 318 10.82 -21.99 -7.22
CA PRO A 318 11.21 -20.58 -7.26
C PRO A 318 11.87 -20.18 -8.60
N ALA A 319 12.18 -21.14 -9.47
CA ALA A 319 12.45 -20.89 -10.88
C ALA A 319 11.19 -21.28 -11.66
N GLY A 320 10.73 -20.49 -12.62
CA GLY A 320 9.57 -20.88 -13.44
C GLY A 320 9.76 -22.25 -14.12
N PRO A 321 8.71 -22.84 -14.72
CA PRO A 321 8.81 -24.16 -15.34
C PRO A 321 9.98 -24.20 -16.32
N VAL A 322 10.96 -25.04 -16.02
CA VAL A 322 12.06 -25.36 -16.93
C VAL A 322 11.44 -26.11 -18.10
N THR A 323 11.15 -25.39 -19.17
CA THR A 323 10.84 -25.99 -20.47
C THR A 323 12.07 -26.79 -20.91
N ARG A 324 11.94 -28.12 -20.91
CA ARG A 324 12.77 -28.99 -21.73
C ARG A 324 12.24 -29.01 -23.16
#